data_AF-A0A379FEW1-F1
#
_entry.id   AF-A0A379FEW1-F1
#
_cell.length_a   1.000
_cell.length_b   1.000
_cell.length_c   1.000
_cell.angle_alpha   90.00
_cell.angle_beta   90.00
_cell.angle_gamma   90.00
#
_symmetry.space_group_name_H-M   'P 1'
#
loop_
_entity.id
_entity.type
_entity.pdbx_description
1 polymer ?
#
loop_
_entity_poly.entity_id
_entity_poly.type
_entity_poly.pdbx_seq_one_letter_code
_entity_poly.pdbx_strand_id
1 'polypeptide(L)'
;MVPGTLRVISVRMNYLPTDAAFARTLNNPEQGYISRYALGRDYHKVLRQRLKKLGEKITQYCQQFEYQGIVNFRPFVDSAPIMERPLAVKAGLGWVGKHSLVINNQAGSWFFLGELLINLPLPIDSPVEEQCGKCVACMTTCPTGAIVEPYTIDARRCISYLTIELEGAIS
;
A
#
# COMPACT_ATOMS: atom_id res chain seq x y z
N MET A 1 9.30 9.21 14.95
CA MET A 1 10.42 8.57 14.25
C MET A 1 11.14 7.62 15.20
N VAL A 2 11.69 6.50 14.73
CA VAL A 2 12.50 5.59 15.57
C VAL A 2 13.96 6.06 15.49
N PRO A 3 14.57 6.52 16.60
CA PRO A 3 15.97 6.93 16.62
C PRO A 3 16.89 5.84 16.06
N GLY A 4 17.87 6.24 15.24
CA GLY A 4 18.83 5.31 14.64
C GLY A 4 18.33 4.50 13.44
N THR A 5 17.12 4.76 12.92
CA THR A 5 16.66 4.16 11.66
C THR A 5 17.60 4.55 10.53
N LEU A 6 18.14 3.57 9.80
CA LEU A 6 19.00 3.77 8.63
C LEU A 6 18.30 3.43 7.32
N ARG A 7 17.37 2.47 7.36
CA ARG A 7 16.68 1.92 6.18
C ARG A 7 15.22 1.66 6.47
N VAL A 8 14.45 1.57 5.39
CA VAL A 8 13.08 1.08 5.38
C VAL A 8 13.02 -0.11 4.44
N ILE A 9 12.53 -1.25 4.92
CA ILE A 9 12.16 -2.38 4.08
C ILE A 9 10.67 -2.21 3.76
N SER A 10 10.35 -1.91 2.50
CA SER A 10 8.98 -1.87 2.02
C SER A 10 8.56 -3.24 1.53
N VAL A 11 7.38 -3.71 1.96
CA VAL A 11 6.78 -4.98 1.53
C VAL A 11 5.41 -4.75 0.93
N ARG A 12 4.94 -5.72 0.14
CA ARG A 12 3.56 -5.76 -0.35
C ARG A 12 2.87 -7.07 -0.02
N MET A 13 1.55 -7.02 0.16
CA MET A 13 0.71 -8.21 0.28
C MET A 13 -0.47 -8.12 -0.68
N ASN A 14 -0.48 -8.97 -1.71
CA ASN A 14 -1.56 -9.03 -2.68
C ASN A 14 -2.86 -9.51 -2.00
N TYR A 15 -3.98 -8.93 -2.38
CA TYR A 15 -5.30 -9.30 -1.85
C TYR A 15 -6.35 -9.64 -2.91
N LEU A 16 -6.02 -9.52 -4.20
CA LEU A 16 -6.91 -9.98 -5.27
C LEU A 16 -6.86 -11.51 -5.38
N PRO A 17 -7.98 -12.23 -5.17
CA PRO A 17 -8.04 -13.67 -5.41
C PRO A 17 -8.03 -13.97 -6.92
N THR A 18 -7.59 -15.17 -7.29
CA THR A 18 -7.47 -15.58 -8.70
C THR A 18 -8.81 -15.69 -9.43
N ASP A 19 -9.89 -15.92 -8.69
CA ASP A 19 -11.27 -16.12 -9.17
C ASP A 19 -12.18 -14.92 -8.83
N ALA A 20 -11.59 -13.72 -8.72
CA ALA A 20 -12.30 -12.51 -8.30
C ALA A 20 -13.50 -12.16 -9.22
N ALA A 21 -14.71 -12.58 -8.85
CA ALA A 21 -15.94 -12.35 -9.63
C ALA A 21 -16.65 -11.00 -9.35
N PHE A 22 -15.90 -9.92 -9.10
CA PHE A 22 -16.51 -8.63 -8.69
C PHE A 22 -17.41 -8.01 -9.76
N ALA A 23 -17.06 -8.17 -11.04
CA ALA A 23 -17.83 -7.58 -12.13
C ALA A 23 -19.30 -8.05 -12.11
N ARG A 24 -19.56 -9.29 -11.68
CA ARG A 24 -20.92 -9.83 -11.59
C ARG A 24 -21.74 -9.15 -10.50
N THR A 25 -21.16 -8.93 -9.33
CA THR A 25 -21.84 -8.24 -8.22
C THR A 25 -22.10 -6.78 -8.52
N LEU A 26 -21.14 -6.09 -9.16
CA LEU A 26 -21.28 -4.67 -9.54
C LEU A 26 -22.42 -4.43 -10.55
N ASN A 27 -22.83 -5.44 -11.31
CA ASN A 27 -23.94 -5.36 -12.26
C ASN A 27 -25.31 -5.63 -11.64
N ASN A 28 -25.39 -5.97 -10.35
CA ASN A 28 -26.66 -6.24 -9.67
C ASN A 28 -27.07 -5.03 -8.80
N PRO A 29 -28.08 -4.24 -9.20
CA PRO A 29 -28.52 -3.07 -8.44
C PRO A 29 -29.16 -3.42 -7.09
N GLU A 30 -29.54 -4.67 -6.86
CA GLU A 30 -30.12 -5.13 -5.59
C GLU A 30 -29.05 -5.49 -4.54
N GLN A 31 -27.76 -5.42 -4.90
CA GLN A 31 -26.66 -5.79 -4.02
C GLN A 31 -25.74 -4.60 -3.72
N GLY A 32 -25.47 -4.39 -2.43
CA GLY A 32 -24.39 -3.51 -2.00
C GLY A 32 -23.02 -4.14 -2.30
N TYR A 33 -22.03 -3.31 -2.63
CA TYR A 33 -20.66 -3.74 -2.86
C TYR A 33 -19.69 -3.05 -1.92
N ILE A 34 -18.94 -3.83 -1.16
CA ILE A 34 -17.87 -3.33 -0.29
C ILE A 34 -16.54 -3.44 -1.03
N SER A 35 -15.70 -2.41 -0.90
CA SER A 35 -14.38 -2.39 -1.52
C SER A 35 -13.57 -3.63 -1.15
N ARG A 36 -12.85 -4.20 -2.13
CA ARG A 36 -12.16 -5.48 -1.98
C ARG A 36 -11.12 -5.48 -0.86
N TYR A 37 -10.50 -4.33 -0.58
CA TYR A 37 -9.47 -4.23 0.45
C TYR A 37 -10.04 -4.43 1.87
N ALA A 38 -11.35 -4.23 2.06
CA ALA A 38 -12.03 -4.42 3.33
C ALA A 38 -12.57 -5.85 3.53
N LEU A 39 -12.35 -6.75 2.56
CA LEU A 39 -12.81 -8.13 2.66
C LEU A 39 -11.83 -9.01 3.44
N GLY A 40 -12.37 -9.90 4.27
CA GLY A 40 -11.57 -10.87 5.04
C GLY A 40 -11.06 -10.30 6.36
N ARG A 41 -9.86 -10.74 6.78
CA ARG A 41 -9.25 -10.27 8.03
C ARG A 41 -8.66 -8.88 7.82
N ASP A 42 -8.83 -8.02 8.82
CA ASP A 42 -8.20 -6.70 8.90
C ASP A 42 -6.70 -6.76 8.56
N TYR A 43 -6.33 -6.17 7.42
CA TYR A 43 -4.98 -6.21 6.89
C TYR A 43 -3.98 -5.55 7.81
N HIS A 44 -4.37 -4.56 8.61
CA HIS A 44 -3.50 -3.91 9.57
C HIS A 44 -2.91 -4.91 10.54
N LYS A 45 -3.76 -5.78 11.11
CA LYS A 45 -3.33 -6.82 12.06
C LYS A 45 -2.46 -7.87 11.37
N VAL A 46 -2.86 -8.31 10.17
CA VAL A 46 -2.15 -9.35 9.42
C VAL A 46 -0.75 -8.87 9.02
N LEU A 47 -0.63 -7.71 8.37
CA LEU A 47 0.67 -7.17 7.94
C LEU A 47 1.55 -6.83 9.12
N ARG A 48 1.03 -6.16 10.16
CA ARG A 48 1.83 -5.79 11.34
C ARG A 48 2.40 -7.02 12.04
N GLN A 49 1.62 -8.10 12.15
CA GLN A 49 2.12 -9.36 12.72
C GLN A 49 3.20 -10.00 11.83
N ARG A 50 3.02 -10.00 10.50
CA ARG A 50 4.01 -10.55 9.57
C ARG A 50 5.31 -9.74 9.55
N LEU A 51 5.21 -8.41 9.58
CA LEU A 51 6.37 -7.51 9.67
C LEU A 51 7.13 -7.68 10.98
N LYS A 52 6.42 -7.85 12.11
CA LYS A 52 7.06 -8.17 13.39
C LYS A 52 7.87 -9.46 13.29
N LYS A 53 7.27 -10.52 12.74
CA LYS A 53 7.95 -11.82 12.50
C LYS A 53 9.15 -11.67 11.55
N LEU A 54 9.05 -10.81 10.53
CA LEU A 54 10.16 -10.53 9.62
C LEU A 54 11.32 -9.87 10.38
N GLY A 55 11.05 -8.83 11.18
CA GLY A 55 12.06 -8.19 12.01
C GLY A 55 12.72 -9.16 12.99
N GLU A 56 11.94 -9.98 13.69
CA GLU A 56 12.46 -11.03 14.60
C GLU A 56 13.39 -12.02 13.87
N LYS A 57 13.00 -12.46 12.67
CA LYS A 57 13.84 -13.34 11.84
C LYS A 57 15.15 -12.67 11.40
N ILE A 58 15.10 -11.40 11.03
CA ILE A 58 16.31 -10.64 10.68
C ILE A 58 17.24 -10.53 11.90
N THR A 59 16.70 -10.23 13.08
CA THR A 59 17.47 -10.19 14.33
C THR A 59 18.12 -11.54 14.62
N GLN A 60 17.37 -12.64 14.54
CA GLN A 60 17.89 -14.00 14.73
C GLN A 60 18.99 -14.35 13.75
N TYR A 61 18.81 -14.00 12.46
CA TYR A 61 19.83 -14.18 11.44
C TYR A 61 21.10 -13.41 11.78
N CYS A 62 21.00 -12.14 12.16
CA CYS A 62 22.18 -11.34 12.54
C CYS A 62 22.93 -11.94 13.74
N GLN A 63 22.20 -12.47 14.73
CA GLN A 63 22.81 -13.15 15.89
C GLN A 63 23.55 -14.43 15.49
N GLN A 64 22.98 -15.23 14.58
CA GLN A 64 23.60 -16.45 14.08
C GLN A 64 24.94 -16.17 13.37
N PHE A 65 25.07 -15.01 12.72
CA PHE A 65 26.29 -14.56 12.05
C PHE A 65 27.15 -13.63 12.92
N GLU A 66 26.98 -13.67 14.25
CA GLU A 66 27.80 -12.96 15.23
C GLU A 66 27.88 -11.43 15.02
N TYR A 67 26.82 -10.84 14.44
CA TYR A 67 26.72 -9.39 14.28
C TYR A 67 26.72 -8.71 15.66
N GLN A 68 27.73 -7.87 15.90
CA GLN A 68 27.99 -7.24 17.20
C GLN A 68 27.05 -6.06 17.53
N GLY A 69 26.25 -5.60 16.56
CA GLY A 69 25.33 -4.47 16.73
C GLY A 69 23.94 -4.89 17.24
N ILE A 70 23.27 -3.98 17.94
CA ILE A 70 21.86 -4.16 18.33
C ILE A 70 20.97 -3.95 17.10
N VAL A 71 20.16 -4.95 16.74
CA VAL A 71 19.15 -4.83 15.68
C VAL A 71 17.85 -4.28 16.26
N ASN A 72 17.49 -3.06 15.87
CA ASN A 72 16.23 -2.42 16.23
C ASN A 72 15.36 -2.26 14.99
N PHE A 73 14.08 -2.61 15.11
CA PHE A 73 13.10 -2.44 14.04
C PHE A 73 11.75 -1.98 14.57
N ARG A 74 10.94 -1.37 13.69
CA ARG A 74 9.54 -1.03 13.98
C ARG A 74 8.65 -1.20 12.75
N PRO A 75 7.56 -1.98 12.85
CA PRO A 75 6.61 -2.16 11.76
C PRO A 75 5.60 -1.01 11.68
N PHE A 76 5.21 -0.64 10.46
CA PHE A 76 4.20 0.35 10.14
C PHE A 76 3.30 -0.14 9.00
N VAL A 77 2.00 0.17 9.11
CA VAL A 77 0.95 -0.19 8.16
C VAL A 77 -0.19 0.82 8.28
N ASP A 78 -0.44 1.60 7.23
CA ASP A 78 -1.57 2.47 6.84
C ASP A 78 -2.09 3.52 7.87
N SER A 79 -1.72 3.37 9.14
CA SER A 79 -2.18 4.17 10.29
C SER A 79 -1.03 4.92 10.96
N ALA A 80 0.11 5.01 10.28
CA ALA A 80 1.36 5.50 10.82
C ALA A 80 1.75 6.86 10.23
N PRO A 81 2.51 7.70 10.96
CA PRO A 81 2.97 8.99 10.46
C PRO A 81 4.17 8.84 9.50
N ILE A 82 4.06 7.95 8.51
CA ILE A 82 5.04 7.77 7.44
C ILE A 82 4.32 7.72 6.09
N MET A 83 4.97 8.26 5.05
CA MET A 83 4.43 8.19 3.69
C MET A 83 4.84 6.88 3.03
N GLU A 84 3.97 5.88 3.07
CA GLU A 84 4.22 4.52 2.57
C GLU A 84 4.42 4.47 1.05
N ARG A 85 3.56 5.17 0.27
CA ARG A 85 3.62 5.12 -1.20
C ARG A 85 4.96 5.64 -1.75
N PRO A 86 5.50 6.80 -1.33
CA PRO A 86 6.84 7.22 -1.74
C PRO A 86 7.96 6.24 -1.35
N LEU A 87 7.85 5.58 -0.19
CA LEU A 87 8.83 4.58 0.25
C LEU A 87 8.77 3.33 -0.64
N ALA A 88 7.57 2.83 -0.92
CA ALA A 88 7.36 1.69 -1.82
C ALA A 88 7.90 1.94 -3.24
N VAL A 89 7.71 3.16 -3.77
CA VAL A 89 8.25 3.55 -5.09
C VAL A 89 9.78 3.58 -5.07
N LYS A 90 10.37 4.18 -4.02
CA LYS A 90 11.83 4.20 -3.84
C LYS A 90 12.43 2.81 -3.70
N ALA A 91 11.69 1.89 -3.07
CA ALA A 91 12.06 0.49 -2.90
C ALA A 91 11.77 -0.38 -4.15
N GLY A 92 11.36 0.21 -5.27
CA GLY A 92 11.15 -0.53 -6.52
C GLY A 92 9.90 -1.44 -6.52
N LEU A 93 8.97 -1.27 -5.58
CA LEU A 93 7.74 -2.08 -5.56
C LEU A 93 6.78 -1.74 -6.70
N GLY A 94 6.93 -0.57 -7.31
CA GLY A 94 6.04 -0.06 -8.35
C GLY A 94 6.25 1.42 -8.61
N TRP A 95 5.37 1.99 -9.43
CA TRP A 95 5.31 3.44 -9.68
C TRP A 95 3.96 4.00 -9.23
N VAL A 96 3.86 5.30 -9.00
CA VAL A 96 2.56 5.93 -8.71
C VAL A 96 1.78 6.07 -10.01
N GLY A 97 0.58 5.49 -10.07
CA GLY A 97 -0.33 5.68 -11.20
C GLY A 97 -1.06 7.02 -11.12
N LYS A 98 -1.67 7.48 -12.22
CA LYS A 98 -2.44 8.74 -12.25
C LYS A 98 -3.59 8.81 -11.24
N HIS A 99 -4.05 7.66 -10.75
CA HIS A 99 -5.04 7.55 -9.67
C HIS A 99 -4.42 7.56 -8.26
N SER A 100 -3.16 7.95 -8.12
CA SER A 100 -2.38 8.11 -6.86
C SER A 100 -2.00 6.85 -6.08
N LEU A 101 -2.40 5.64 -6.51
CA LEU A 101 -1.94 4.40 -5.88
C LEU A 101 -0.66 3.89 -6.56
N VAL A 102 0.08 3.04 -5.85
CA VAL A 102 1.23 2.34 -6.41
C VAL A 102 0.74 1.20 -7.30
N ILE A 103 1.30 1.10 -8.51
CA ILE A 103 1.05 0.05 -9.49
C ILE A 103 2.30 -0.83 -9.58
N ASN A 104 2.11 -2.14 -9.48
CA ASN A 104 3.12 -3.15 -9.73
C ASN A 104 2.81 -3.88 -11.05
N ASN A 105 3.84 -4.17 -11.85
CA ASN A 105 3.67 -4.80 -13.17
C ASN A 105 2.94 -6.15 -13.11
N GLN A 106 3.09 -6.92 -12.04
CA GLN A 106 2.45 -8.24 -11.90
C GLN A 106 1.11 -8.21 -11.14
N ALA A 107 0.94 -7.30 -10.18
CA ALA A 107 -0.24 -7.29 -9.30
C ALA A 107 -1.21 -6.13 -9.55
N GLY A 108 -0.93 -5.24 -10.52
CA GLY A 108 -1.65 -3.99 -10.65
C GLY A 108 -1.52 -3.17 -9.35
N SER A 109 -2.59 -2.54 -8.91
CA SER A 109 -2.65 -1.84 -7.61
C SER A 109 -3.35 -2.66 -6.50
N TRP A 110 -3.43 -3.99 -6.65
CA TRP A 110 -4.19 -4.87 -5.76
C TRP A 110 -3.36 -5.47 -4.61
N PHE A 111 -2.70 -4.60 -3.85
CA PHE A 111 -1.91 -5.00 -2.70
C PHE A 111 -1.93 -3.95 -1.58
N PHE A 112 -1.69 -4.41 -0.36
CA PHE A 112 -1.38 -3.56 0.78
C PHE A 112 0.11 -3.29 0.86
N LEU A 113 0.47 -2.12 1.40
CA LEU A 113 1.84 -1.75 1.73
C LEU A 113 2.12 -1.99 3.21
N GLY A 114 3.39 -2.18 3.53
CA GLY A 114 3.87 -2.18 4.90
C GLY A 114 5.36 -1.90 4.96
N GLU A 115 5.80 -1.27 6.03
CA GLU A 115 7.15 -0.74 6.17
C GLU A 115 7.79 -1.24 7.46
N LEU A 116 9.00 -1.77 7.34
CA LEU A 116 9.86 -2.07 8.48
C LEU A 116 10.98 -1.05 8.53
N LEU A 117 10.87 -0.09 9.44
CA LEU A 117 12.01 0.78 9.77
C LEU A 117 13.03 -0.04 10.52
N ILE A 118 14.30 0.02 10.11
CA ILE A 118 15.38 -0.79 10.67
C ILE A 118 16.69 0.01 10.74
N ASN A 119 17.52 -0.27 11.74
CA ASN A 119 18.83 0.36 11.94
C ASN A 119 19.99 -0.39 11.26
N LEU A 120 19.70 -1.33 10.38
CA LEU A 120 20.72 -2.03 9.59
C LEU A 120 21.05 -1.24 8.32
N PRO A 121 22.33 -1.10 7.95
CA PRO A 121 22.78 -0.39 6.75
C PRO A 121 22.61 -1.26 5.49
N LEU A 122 21.38 -1.68 5.20
CA LEU A 122 21.07 -2.52 4.04
C LEU A 122 21.36 -1.79 2.72
N PRO A 123 21.66 -2.52 1.63
CA PRO A 123 21.68 -1.94 0.29
C PRO A 123 20.34 -1.30 -0.06
N ILE A 124 20.35 -0.36 -1.00
CA ILE A 124 19.15 0.30 -1.50
C ILE A 124 18.75 -0.27 -2.85
N ASP A 125 17.46 -0.44 -3.06
CA ASP A 125 16.90 -0.80 -4.34
C ASP A 125 16.80 0.42 -5.27
N SER A 126 16.60 0.15 -6.56
CA SER A 126 16.32 1.20 -7.55
C SER A 126 14.81 1.30 -7.82
N PRO A 127 14.25 2.51 -7.96
CA PRO A 127 12.88 2.69 -8.40
C PRO A 127 12.64 2.07 -9.78
N VAL A 128 11.40 1.66 -10.03
CA VAL A 128 10.97 1.24 -11.37
C VAL A 128 10.44 2.44 -12.16
N GLU A 129 10.52 2.34 -13.49
CA GLU A 129 10.01 3.37 -14.39
C GLU A 129 8.48 3.46 -14.34
N GLU A 130 7.96 4.69 -14.48
CA GLU A 130 6.54 5.00 -14.60
C GLU A 130 5.99 4.51 -15.95
N GLN A 131 4.85 3.82 -15.97
CA GLN A 131 4.32 3.21 -17.20
C GLN A 131 2.90 3.67 -17.59
N CYS A 132 2.33 4.71 -16.98
CA CYS A 132 1.03 5.26 -17.41
C CYS A 132 1.14 5.93 -18.78
N GLY A 133 2.23 6.67 -19.05
CA GLY A 133 2.39 7.41 -20.30
C GLY A 133 1.14 8.26 -20.65
N LYS A 134 0.58 8.04 -21.84
CA LYS A 134 -0.64 8.75 -22.32
C LYS A 134 -1.96 8.17 -21.79
N CYS A 135 -1.94 7.05 -21.06
CA CYS A 135 -3.16 6.42 -20.54
C CYS A 135 -3.89 7.36 -19.58
N VAL A 136 -5.22 7.45 -19.71
CA VAL A 136 -6.10 8.23 -18.83
C VAL A 136 -7.29 7.41 -18.32
N ALA A 137 -7.25 6.07 -18.48
CA ALA A 137 -8.39 5.19 -18.22
C ALA A 137 -8.98 5.35 -16.81
N CYS A 138 -8.14 5.44 -15.77
CA CYS A 138 -8.62 5.65 -14.40
C CYS A 138 -9.35 7.00 -14.23
N MET A 139 -8.86 8.06 -14.87
CA MET A 139 -9.48 9.39 -14.84
C MET A 139 -10.83 9.38 -15.55
N THR A 140 -10.90 8.72 -16.71
CA THR A 140 -12.13 8.59 -17.51
C THR A 140 -13.19 7.73 -16.82
N THR A 141 -12.79 6.64 -16.16
CA THR A 141 -13.72 5.72 -15.49
C THR A 141 -14.17 6.21 -14.11
N CYS A 142 -13.49 7.19 -13.51
CA CYS A 142 -13.86 7.69 -12.19
C CYS A 142 -15.27 8.30 -12.22
N PRO A 143 -16.27 7.71 -11.54
CA PRO A 143 -17.69 8.05 -11.74
C PRO A 143 -18.03 9.47 -11.26
N THR A 144 -17.27 9.99 -10.31
CA THR A 144 -17.44 11.33 -9.75
C THR A 144 -16.43 12.32 -10.30
N GLY A 145 -15.50 11.90 -11.17
CA GLY A 145 -14.38 12.72 -11.65
C GLY A 145 -13.46 13.20 -10.53
N ALA A 146 -13.28 12.40 -9.47
CA ALA A 146 -12.43 12.74 -8.34
C ALA A 146 -10.94 12.84 -8.69
N ILE A 147 -10.49 12.18 -9.77
CA ILE A 147 -9.13 12.32 -10.30
C ILE A 147 -9.12 13.55 -11.23
N VAL A 148 -8.88 14.72 -10.65
CA VAL A 148 -9.02 16.01 -11.37
C VAL A 148 -7.88 16.26 -12.36
N GLU A 149 -6.69 15.78 -12.02
CA GLU A 149 -5.48 15.83 -12.84
C GLU A 149 -4.63 14.59 -12.53
N PRO A 150 -3.65 14.20 -13.38
CA PRO A 150 -2.73 13.13 -13.05
C PRO A 150 -2.17 13.28 -11.63
N TYR A 151 -2.31 12.22 -10.82
CA TYR A 151 -1.80 12.13 -9.45
C TYR A 151 -2.54 12.97 -8.40
N THR A 152 -3.58 13.72 -8.80
CA THR A 152 -4.31 14.65 -7.94
C THR A 152 -5.75 14.18 -7.74
N ILE A 153 -6.12 13.92 -6.48
CA ILE A 153 -7.46 13.48 -6.09
C ILE A 153 -8.17 14.58 -5.31
N ASP A 154 -9.35 14.99 -5.78
CA ASP A 154 -10.29 15.76 -4.97
C ASP A 154 -11.05 14.80 -4.04
N ALA A 155 -10.64 14.75 -2.77
CA ALA A 155 -11.22 13.88 -1.77
C ALA A 155 -12.73 14.10 -1.59
N ARG A 156 -13.22 15.34 -1.76
CA ARG A 156 -14.65 15.69 -1.62
C ARG A 156 -15.53 15.02 -2.66
N ARG A 157 -14.93 14.54 -3.76
CA ARG A 157 -15.61 13.78 -4.82
C ARG A 157 -15.29 12.29 -4.75
N CYS A 158 -14.28 11.90 -3.98
CA CYS A 158 -13.83 10.52 -3.95
C CYS A 158 -14.80 9.66 -3.14
N ILE A 159 -15.45 8.69 -3.79
CA ILE A 159 -16.40 7.76 -3.12
C ILE A 159 -15.75 7.12 -1.89
N SER A 160 -14.46 6.72 -1.98
CA SER A 160 -13.74 6.15 -0.85
C SER A 160 -13.72 7.08 0.36
N TYR A 161 -13.36 8.35 0.18
CA TYR A 161 -13.37 9.34 1.26
C TYR A 161 -14.78 9.55 1.81
N LEU A 162 -15.77 9.73 0.91
CA LEU A 162 -17.16 9.98 1.28
C LEU A 162 -17.78 8.84 2.10
N THR A 163 -17.38 7.59 1.87
CA THR A 163 -17.95 6.42 2.57
C THR A 163 -17.19 6.01 3.83
N ILE A 164 -15.98 6.53 4.06
CA ILE A 164 -15.07 6.04 5.12
C ILE A 164 -14.65 7.16 6.09
N GLU A 165 -14.35 8.35 5.57
CA GLU A 165 -13.68 9.43 6.33
C GLU A 165 -14.58 10.66 6.54
N LEU A 166 -15.61 10.86 5.71
CA LEU A 166 -16.51 12.00 5.85
C LEU A 166 -17.35 11.88 7.12
N GLU A 167 -17.12 12.77 8.09
CA GLU A 167 -17.97 12.95 9.26
C GLU A 167 -19.19 13.81 8.89
N GLY A 168 -20.16 13.22 8.20
CA GLY A 168 -21.36 13.95 7.78
C GLY A 168 -22.24 13.21 6.76
N ALA A 169 -23.26 13.91 6.28
CA ALA A 169 -24.13 13.38 5.22
C ALA A 169 -23.40 13.41 3.87
N ILE A 170 -23.55 12.33 3.10
CA ILE A 170 -23.17 12.28 1.70
C ILE A 170 -24.27 13.00 0.90
N SER A 171 -23.92 14.08 0.21
CA SER A 171 -24.82 14.91 -0.60
C SER A 171 -24.55 14.80 -2.09
#